data_AF-A0A2K2CYY3-F1
#
_entry.id   AF-A0A2K2CYY3-F1
#
_cell.length_a   1.000
_cell.length_b   1.000
_cell.length_c   1.000
_cell.angle_alpha   90.00
_cell.angle_beta   90.00
_cell.angle_gamma   90.00
#
_symmetry.space_group_name_H-M   'P 1'
#
loop_
_entity.id
_entity.type
_entity.pdbx_description
1 polymer ?
#
loop_
_entity_poly.entity_id
_entity_poly.type
_entity_poly.pdbx_seq_one_letter_code
_entity_poly.pdbx_strand_id
1 'polypeptide(L)'
;MLGDAQSSKSSLKATTNREEFVFGEFRNLSDQIQAVRFDPDDEKARVNAAIQAHQAHDPSPFWLDQSRSYDLMLLIERIKQVKRYFTSCHDMLASTHRALWPREKVPPKLGSLMVKFHGKEKMKELVRLQLVRGAQIALAFVRVNGPELDFWRVATLPATLTQGIKSFLEAGQAAALQMIHSGKQPRRIPYLLVDSHVVLLFCKEYSTGCTVSAPGGAPPESGDDCLQW
;
A
#
# COMPACT_ATOMS: atom_id res chain seq x y z
N MET A 1 24.64 54.49 -32.36
CA MET A 1 23.76 53.45 -32.93
C MET A 1 24.35 52.04 -32.94
N LEU A 2 25.69 51.83 -32.89
CA LEU A 2 26.27 50.47 -32.80
C LEU A 2 26.32 49.86 -31.39
N GLY A 3 26.23 50.66 -30.33
CA GLY A 3 26.35 50.18 -28.93
C GLY A 3 25.16 49.35 -28.43
N ASP A 4 23.94 49.67 -28.88
CA ASP A 4 22.72 49.04 -28.35
C ASP A 4 22.54 47.59 -28.82
N ALA A 5 23.10 47.25 -29.99
CA ALA A 5 23.06 45.90 -30.53
C ALA A 5 23.99 44.92 -29.78
N GLN A 6 25.08 45.40 -29.16
CA GLN A 6 25.98 44.55 -28.37
C GLN A 6 25.40 44.25 -26.98
N SER A 7 24.77 45.24 -26.32
CA SER A 7 24.16 45.06 -25.00
C SER A 7 23.04 44.01 -25.00
N SER A 8 22.18 44.02 -26.03
CA SER A 8 21.10 43.04 -26.21
C SER A 8 21.62 41.60 -26.37
N LYS A 9 22.74 41.40 -27.07
CA LYS A 9 23.34 40.07 -27.27
C LYS A 9 23.95 39.50 -26.00
N SER A 10 24.61 40.33 -25.18
CA SER A 10 25.15 39.89 -23.88
C SER A 10 24.05 39.52 -22.89
N SER A 11 22.93 40.25 -22.90
CA SER A 11 21.77 39.96 -22.04
C SER A 11 21.13 38.62 -22.41
N LEU A 12 20.86 38.39 -23.70
CA LEU A 12 20.32 37.12 -24.21
C LEU A 12 21.21 35.92 -23.85
N LYS A 13 22.53 36.06 -23.97
CA LYS A 13 23.46 34.98 -23.63
C LYS A 13 23.47 34.66 -22.13
N ALA A 14 23.38 35.68 -21.26
CA ALA A 14 23.32 35.50 -19.83
C ALA A 14 22.01 34.79 -19.39
N THR A 15 20.89 35.11 -20.03
CA THR A 15 19.62 34.42 -19.78
C THR A 15 19.67 32.96 -20.20
N THR A 16 20.24 32.64 -21.37
CA THR A 16 20.36 31.25 -21.83
C THR A 16 21.22 30.41 -20.90
N ASN A 17 22.38 30.93 -20.46
CA ASN A 17 23.26 30.19 -19.54
C ASN A 17 22.58 29.89 -18.20
N ARG A 18 21.74 30.82 -17.70
CA ARG A 18 21.02 30.62 -16.44
C ARG A 18 19.96 29.52 -16.57
N GLU A 19 19.26 29.46 -17.69
CA GLU A 19 18.27 28.43 -17.95
C GLU A 19 18.91 27.04 -18.00
N GLU A 20 20.01 26.89 -18.75
CA GLU A 20 20.73 25.62 -18.85
C GLU A 20 21.20 25.09 -17.50
N PHE A 21 21.70 25.98 -16.63
CA PHE A 21 22.07 25.63 -15.27
C PHE A 21 20.88 25.08 -14.47
N VAL A 22 19.73 25.75 -14.51
CA VAL A 22 18.53 25.32 -13.79
C VAL A 22 18.03 23.95 -14.28
N PHE A 23 18.04 23.71 -15.59
CA PHE A 23 17.66 22.39 -16.13
C PHE A 23 18.67 21.30 -15.78
N GLY A 24 19.96 21.64 -15.67
CA GLY A 24 20.99 20.74 -15.15
C GLY A 24 20.65 20.26 -13.73
N GLU A 25 20.29 21.18 -12.84
CA GLU A 25 19.89 20.85 -11.47
C GLU A 25 18.61 20.00 -11.41
N PHE A 26 17.64 20.26 -12.28
CA PHE A 26 16.42 19.45 -12.36
C PHE A 26 16.69 18.01 -12.78
N ARG A 27 17.57 17.79 -13.76
CA ARG A 27 17.97 16.44 -14.17
C ARG A 27 18.67 15.70 -13.02
N ASN A 28 19.63 16.36 -12.36
CA ASN A 28 20.31 15.79 -11.20
C ASN A 28 19.33 15.39 -10.08
N LEU A 29 18.38 16.27 -9.72
CA LEU A 29 17.35 15.96 -8.73
C LEU A 29 16.44 14.81 -9.20
N SER A 30 16.06 14.81 -10.48
CA SER A 30 15.25 13.77 -11.09
C SER A 30 15.92 12.41 -10.99
N ASP A 31 17.22 12.32 -11.27
CA ASP A 31 18.01 11.08 -11.24
C ASP A 31 18.13 10.53 -9.81
N GLN A 32 18.27 11.40 -8.81
CA GLN A 32 18.27 10.99 -7.40
C GLN A 32 16.94 10.36 -6.98
N ILE A 33 15.81 10.80 -7.55
CA ILE A 33 14.47 10.28 -7.24
C ILE A 33 14.22 8.91 -7.92
N GLN A 34 14.90 8.62 -9.04
CA GLN A 34 14.71 7.37 -9.81
C GLN A 34 15.03 6.10 -9.00
N ALA A 35 15.70 6.21 -7.85
CA ALA A 35 15.90 5.10 -6.92
C ALA A 35 14.57 4.45 -6.48
N VAL A 36 13.45 5.18 -6.54
CA VAL A 36 12.11 4.62 -6.41
C VAL A 36 11.74 4.00 -7.76
N ARG A 37 11.90 2.68 -7.90
CA ARG A 37 11.72 1.97 -9.18
C ARG A 37 10.32 2.20 -9.78
N PHE A 38 10.27 2.88 -10.92
CA PHE A 38 9.09 2.99 -11.78
C PHE A 38 9.37 2.38 -13.14
N ASP A 39 8.31 1.88 -13.80
CA ASP A 39 8.39 1.46 -15.19
C ASP A 39 8.65 2.69 -16.08
N PRO A 40 9.77 2.72 -16.83
CA PRO A 40 10.17 3.87 -17.63
C PRO A 40 9.19 4.17 -18.77
N ASP A 41 8.52 3.15 -19.32
CA ASP A 41 7.61 3.32 -20.46
C ASP A 41 6.31 3.98 -20.01
N ASP A 42 5.78 3.51 -18.88
CA ASP A 42 4.63 4.09 -18.20
C ASP A 42 4.90 5.54 -17.74
N GLU A 43 6.11 5.82 -17.24
CA GLU A 43 6.53 7.19 -16.86
C GLU A 43 6.53 8.10 -18.09
N LYS A 44 7.17 7.67 -19.17
CA LYS A 44 7.21 8.42 -20.43
C LYS A 44 5.82 8.70 -20.97
N ALA A 45 4.90 7.72 -20.93
CA ALA A 45 3.52 7.90 -21.36
C ALA A 45 2.79 8.98 -20.54
N ARG A 46 2.91 8.95 -19.20
CA ARG A 46 2.31 9.97 -18.31
C ARG A 46 2.89 11.35 -18.54
N VAL A 47 4.21 11.46 -18.70
CA VAL A 47 4.89 12.74 -18.96
C VAL A 47 4.41 13.32 -20.29
N ASN A 48 4.37 12.52 -21.36
CA ASN A 48 3.89 12.98 -22.66
C ASN A 48 2.42 13.42 -22.62
N ALA A 49 1.55 12.66 -21.93
CA ALA A 49 0.14 13.04 -21.76
C ALA A 49 0.01 14.37 -20.99
N ALA A 50 0.82 14.59 -19.95
CA ALA A 50 0.83 15.83 -19.20
C ALA A 50 1.34 17.02 -20.04
N ILE A 51 2.38 16.84 -20.85
CA ILE A 51 2.86 17.88 -21.79
C ILE A 51 1.74 18.25 -22.78
N GLN A 52 1.08 17.26 -23.39
CA GLN A 52 -0.04 17.50 -24.33
C GLN A 52 -1.19 18.27 -23.66
N ALA A 53 -1.55 17.91 -22.42
CA ALA A 53 -2.58 18.61 -21.67
C ALA A 53 -2.20 20.08 -21.39
N HIS A 54 -0.93 20.35 -21.08
CA HIS A 54 -0.44 21.72 -20.87
C HIS A 54 -0.41 22.52 -22.16
N GLN A 55 0.06 21.93 -23.27
CA GLN A 55 0.05 22.58 -24.59
C GLN A 55 -1.36 22.94 -25.05
N ALA A 56 -2.36 22.11 -24.73
CA ALA A 56 -3.76 22.40 -25.06
C ALA A 56 -4.33 23.58 -24.25
N HIS A 57 -3.84 23.82 -23.04
CA HIS A 57 -4.33 24.88 -22.15
C HIS A 57 -3.52 26.19 -22.27
N ASP A 58 -2.21 26.11 -22.50
CA ASP A 58 -1.30 27.24 -22.59
C ASP A 58 -0.28 27.01 -23.72
N PRO A 59 -0.48 27.60 -24.91
CA PRO A 59 0.42 27.44 -26.05
C PRO A 59 1.67 28.34 -25.94
N SER A 60 2.21 28.53 -24.74
CA SER A 60 3.40 29.35 -24.56
C SER A 60 4.63 28.72 -25.24
N PRO A 61 5.59 29.54 -25.76
CA PRO A 61 6.77 29.03 -26.46
C PRO A 61 7.61 28.05 -25.64
N PHE A 62 7.51 28.14 -24.32
CA PHE A 62 8.13 27.20 -23.39
C PHE A 62 7.71 25.75 -23.64
N TRP A 63 6.42 25.49 -23.85
CA TRP A 63 5.89 24.13 -24.05
C TRP A 63 6.15 23.59 -25.46
N LEU A 64 6.55 24.45 -26.41
CA LEU A 64 6.94 24.03 -27.76
C LEU A 64 8.34 23.39 -27.78
N ASP A 65 9.21 23.72 -26.82
CA ASP A 65 10.48 23.01 -26.64
C ASP A 65 10.23 21.66 -25.96
N GLN A 66 10.23 20.60 -26.76
CA GLN A 66 9.96 19.24 -26.31
C GLN A 66 10.98 18.75 -25.27
N SER A 67 12.25 19.16 -25.36
CA SER A 67 13.27 18.70 -24.42
C SER A 67 13.07 19.34 -23.05
N ARG A 68 12.85 20.66 -23.01
CA ARG A 68 12.67 21.41 -21.75
C ARG A 68 11.35 21.07 -21.07
N SER A 69 10.28 20.97 -21.84
CA SER A 69 8.97 20.55 -21.33
C SER A 69 9.00 19.14 -20.77
N TYR A 70 9.73 18.23 -21.42
CA TYR A 70 9.93 16.86 -20.92
C TYR A 70 10.68 16.85 -19.59
N ASP A 71 11.84 17.53 -19.48
CA ASP A 71 12.63 17.54 -18.25
C ASP A 71 11.84 18.10 -17.05
N LEU A 72 11.13 19.22 -17.25
CA LEU A 72 10.31 19.82 -16.20
C LEU A 72 9.16 18.89 -15.80
N MET A 73 8.46 18.32 -16.79
CA MET A 73 7.29 17.50 -16.54
C MET A 73 7.66 16.16 -15.89
N LEU A 74 8.81 15.59 -16.28
CA LEU A 74 9.41 14.43 -15.64
C LEU A 74 9.65 14.68 -14.15
N LEU A 75 10.29 15.81 -13.80
CA LEU A 75 10.53 16.17 -12.40
C LEU A 75 9.21 16.34 -11.62
N ILE A 76 8.23 17.06 -12.17
CA ILE A 76 6.92 17.25 -11.54
C ILE A 76 6.24 15.91 -11.28
N GLU A 77 6.25 15.01 -12.27
CA GLU A 77 5.61 13.70 -12.16
C GLU A 77 6.33 12.82 -11.11
N ARG A 78 7.67 12.81 -11.09
CA ARG A 78 8.45 12.13 -10.04
C ARG A 78 8.17 12.68 -8.64
N ILE A 79 8.06 14.00 -8.47
CA ILE A 79 7.66 14.61 -7.18
C ILE A 79 6.26 14.15 -6.76
N LYS A 80 5.30 14.12 -7.69
CA LYS A 80 3.93 13.62 -7.41
C LYS A 80 3.96 12.14 -7.00
N GLN A 81 4.81 11.33 -7.62
CA GLN A 81 4.96 9.92 -7.27
C GLN A 81 5.58 9.73 -5.89
N VAL A 82 6.65 10.48 -5.56
CA VAL A 82 7.24 10.47 -4.21
C VAL A 82 6.21 10.84 -3.15
N LYS A 83 5.38 11.86 -3.40
CA LYS A 83 4.27 12.21 -2.51
C LYS A 83 3.29 11.05 -2.33
N ARG A 84 2.83 10.44 -3.43
CA ARG A 84 1.94 9.26 -3.40
C ARG A 84 2.56 8.11 -2.61
N TYR A 85 3.85 7.85 -2.79
CA TYR A 85 4.58 6.82 -2.05
C TYR A 85 4.59 7.08 -0.54
N PHE A 86 4.91 8.32 -0.12
CA PHE A 86 4.88 8.68 1.30
C PHE A 86 3.47 8.61 1.91
N THR A 87 2.43 9.00 1.16
CA THR A 87 1.03 8.80 1.57
C THR A 87 0.71 7.32 1.74
N SER A 88 1.10 6.47 0.79
CA SER A 88 0.90 5.01 0.89
C SER A 88 1.64 4.41 2.09
N CYS A 89 2.87 4.83 2.35
CA CYS A 89 3.63 4.42 3.54
C CYS A 89 2.93 4.85 4.84
N HIS A 90 2.42 6.08 4.88
CA HIS A 90 1.65 6.57 6.01
C HIS A 90 0.39 5.73 6.24
N ASP A 91 -0.39 5.47 5.20
CA ASP A 91 -1.65 4.73 5.30
C ASP A 91 -1.42 3.27 5.72
N MET A 92 -0.36 2.65 5.21
CA MET A 92 0.07 1.31 5.65
C MET A 92 0.42 1.29 7.14
N LEU A 93 1.28 2.21 7.59
CA LEU A 93 1.69 2.29 9.00
C LEU A 93 0.52 2.69 9.91
N ALA A 94 -0.38 3.54 9.45
CA ALA A 94 -1.60 3.91 10.15
C ALA A 94 -2.53 2.70 10.32
N SER A 95 -2.69 1.89 9.27
CA SER A 95 -3.46 0.64 9.32
C SER A 95 -2.87 -0.34 10.33
N THR A 96 -1.55 -0.57 10.26
CA THR A 96 -0.84 -1.39 11.25
C THR A 96 -0.98 -0.81 12.66
N HIS A 97 -0.89 0.51 12.84
CA HIS A 97 -1.05 1.15 14.14
C HIS A 97 -2.44 0.90 14.73
N ARG A 98 -3.51 1.05 13.95
CA ARG A 98 -4.88 0.74 14.40
C ARG A 98 -5.06 -0.72 14.79
N ALA A 99 -4.40 -1.65 14.07
CA ALA A 99 -4.47 -3.07 14.36
C ALA A 99 -3.75 -3.42 15.69
N LEU A 100 -2.58 -2.83 15.94
CA LEU A 100 -1.78 -3.12 17.13
C LEU A 100 -2.25 -2.35 18.38
N TRP A 101 -2.77 -1.13 18.21
CA TRP A 101 -3.23 -0.24 19.28
C TRP A 101 -4.62 0.34 18.98
N PRO A 102 -5.69 -0.47 19.02
CA PRO A 102 -7.05 -0.04 18.62
C PRO A 102 -7.62 1.11 19.46
N ARG A 103 -7.08 1.33 20.66
CA ARG A 103 -7.51 2.39 21.59
C ARG A 103 -6.72 3.68 21.45
N GLU A 104 -5.57 3.64 20.79
CA GLU A 104 -4.71 4.82 20.66
C GLU A 104 -5.04 5.57 19.37
N LYS A 105 -5.02 6.90 19.44
CA LYS A 105 -5.16 7.72 18.23
C LYS A 105 -3.95 7.51 17.32
N VAL A 106 -4.21 7.37 16.03
CA VAL A 106 -3.16 7.26 15.01
C VAL A 106 -2.44 8.61 14.90
N PRO A 107 -1.09 8.65 15.00
CA PRO A 107 -0.34 9.87 14.75
C PRO A 107 -0.57 10.40 13.31
N PRO A 108 -0.81 11.70 13.11
CA PRO A 108 -1.17 12.25 11.79
C PRO A 108 0.02 12.45 10.84
N LYS A 109 1.26 12.31 11.35
CA LYS A 109 2.49 12.54 10.58
C LYS A 109 3.25 11.23 10.43
N LEU A 110 3.74 10.97 9.22
CA LEU A 110 4.56 9.79 8.92
C LEU A 110 5.77 9.66 9.84
N GLY A 111 6.49 10.77 10.10
CA GLY A 111 7.64 10.77 11.00
C GLY A 111 7.29 10.31 12.42
N SER A 112 6.11 10.69 12.92
CA SER A 112 5.64 10.26 14.25
C SER A 112 5.30 8.78 14.28
N LEU A 113 4.72 8.23 13.21
CA LEU A 113 4.54 6.79 13.03
C LEU A 113 5.90 6.09 13.00
N MET A 114 6.84 6.56 12.18
CA MET A 114 8.17 5.97 12.06
C MET A 114 8.89 5.90 13.40
N VAL A 115 8.91 6.97 14.19
CA VAL A 115 9.51 6.96 15.55
C VAL A 115 8.86 5.91 16.46
N LYS A 116 7.54 5.73 16.36
CA LYS A 116 6.79 4.74 17.15
C LYS A 116 7.14 3.31 16.74
N PHE A 117 7.27 3.06 15.45
CA PHE A 117 7.65 1.74 14.90
C PHE A 117 9.16 1.46 15.01
N HIS A 118 10.01 2.50 15.12
CA HIS A 118 11.47 2.35 15.18
C HIS A 118 11.96 1.70 16.48
N GLY A 119 11.16 1.75 17.56
CA GLY A 119 11.47 1.08 18.81
C GLY A 119 11.43 -0.45 18.67
N LYS A 120 12.51 -1.07 18.17
CA LYS A 120 12.62 -2.52 17.93
C LYS A 120 12.16 -3.35 19.13
N GLU A 121 12.58 -2.96 20.34
CA GLU A 121 12.22 -3.67 21.57
C GLU A 121 10.73 -3.54 21.91
N LYS A 122 10.13 -2.36 21.69
CA LYS A 122 8.68 -2.18 21.88
C LYS A 122 7.87 -3.00 20.89
N MET A 123 8.33 -3.10 19.64
CA MET A 123 7.69 -3.92 18.62
C MET A 123 7.79 -5.41 18.94
N LYS A 124 8.98 -5.89 19.32
CA LYS A 124 9.18 -7.27 19.75
C LYS A 124 8.29 -7.64 20.92
N GLU A 125 8.24 -6.77 21.94
CA GLU A 125 7.41 -7.03 23.11
C GLU A 125 5.93 -7.04 22.76
N LEU A 126 5.48 -6.14 21.88
CA LEU A 126 4.09 -6.15 21.42
C LEU A 126 3.75 -7.42 20.65
N VAL A 127 4.60 -7.84 19.71
CA VAL A 127 4.43 -9.08 18.94
C VAL A 127 4.39 -10.28 19.90
N ARG A 128 5.30 -10.33 20.88
CA ARG A 128 5.32 -11.37 21.90
C ARG A 128 4.02 -11.41 22.70
N LEU A 129 3.52 -10.25 23.15
CA LEU A 129 2.27 -10.15 23.90
C LEU A 129 1.06 -10.59 23.06
N GLN A 130 1.01 -10.21 21.79
CA GLN A 130 -0.04 -10.65 20.86
C GLN A 130 -0.01 -12.16 20.64
N LEU A 131 1.17 -12.75 20.46
CA LEU A 131 1.33 -14.21 20.33
C LEU A 131 0.91 -14.95 21.60
N VAL A 132 1.34 -14.48 22.77
CA VAL A 132 0.97 -15.09 24.05
C VAL A 132 -0.54 -15.02 24.28
N ARG A 133 -1.17 -13.87 24.02
CA ARG A 133 -2.62 -13.72 24.14
C ARG A 133 -3.38 -14.56 23.12
N GLY A 134 -2.91 -14.63 21.88
CA GLY A 134 -3.46 -15.50 20.85
C GLY A 134 -3.42 -16.98 21.28
N ALA A 135 -2.29 -17.42 21.84
CA ALA A 135 -2.15 -18.77 22.39
C ALA A 135 -3.09 -19.02 23.58
N GLN A 136 -3.22 -18.06 24.50
CA GLN A 136 -4.16 -18.16 25.64
C GLN A 136 -5.62 -18.27 25.18
N ILE A 137 -6.02 -17.47 24.18
CA ILE A 137 -7.37 -17.52 23.60
C ILE A 137 -7.61 -18.88 22.92
N ALA A 138 -6.65 -19.36 22.13
CA ALA A 138 -6.74 -20.67 21.49
C ALA A 138 -6.87 -21.79 22.53
N LEU A 139 -6.07 -21.74 23.60
CA LEU A 139 -6.13 -22.69 24.70
C LEU A 139 -7.49 -22.67 25.41
N ALA A 140 -8.04 -21.48 25.68
CA ALA A 140 -9.36 -21.33 26.28
C ALA A 140 -10.46 -21.90 25.38
N PHE A 141 -10.37 -21.68 24.07
CA PHE A 141 -11.29 -22.25 23.10
C PHE A 141 -11.24 -23.79 23.11
N VAL A 142 -10.05 -24.39 23.12
CA VAL A 142 -9.89 -25.85 23.25
C VAL A 142 -10.50 -26.36 24.55
N ARG A 143 -10.29 -25.67 25.69
CA ARG A 143 -10.89 -26.04 26.98
C ARG A 143 -12.40 -26.06 26.97
N VAL A 144 -13.02 -25.06 26.34
CA VAL A 144 -14.49 -24.97 26.27
C VAL A 144 -15.07 -26.07 25.40
N ASN A 145 -14.40 -26.43 24.29
CA ASN A 145 -14.90 -27.45 23.35
C ASN A 145 -14.46 -28.88 23.71
N GLY A 146 -13.45 -29.05 24.57
CA GLY A 146 -12.91 -30.34 24.99
C GLY A 146 -12.43 -30.29 26.44
N PRO A 147 -13.34 -30.24 27.43
CA PRO A 147 -12.98 -30.08 28.84
C PRO A 147 -12.18 -31.25 29.40
N GLU A 148 -12.27 -32.44 28.78
CA GLU A 148 -11.54 -33.65 29.17
C GLU A 148 -10.12 -33.73 28.55
N LEU A 149 -9.73 -32.78 27.70
CA LEU A 149 -8.37 -32.79 27.13
C LEU A 149 -7.32 -32.47 28.21
N ASP A 150 -6.41 -33.42 28.42
CA ASP A 150 -5.22 -33.21 29.24
C ASP A 150 -4.14 -32.43 28.45
N PHE A 151 -4.00 -31.16 28.79
CA PHE A 151 -3.02 -30.25 28.16
C PHE A 151 -1.56 -30.65 28.40
N TRP A 152 -1.27 -31.35 29.50
CA TRP A 152 0.09 -31.81 29.78
C TRP A 152 0.52 -32.86 28.76
N ARG A 153 -0.41 -33.75 28.41
CA ARG A 153 -0.21 -34.76 27.37
C ARG A 153 -0.01 -34.12 26.00
N VAL A 154 -0.76 -33.07 25.67
CA VAL A 154 -0.64 -32.34 24.40
C VAL A 154 0.72 -31.64 24.26
N ALA A 155 1.23 -31.03 25.33
CA ALA A 155 2.53 -30.36 25.33
C ALA A 155 3.72 -31.32 25.11
N THR A 156 3.53 -32.61 25.44
CA THR A 156 4.54 -33.67 25.25
C THR A 156 4.45 -34.39 23.91
N LEU A 157 3.48 -34.06 23.05
CA LEU A 157 3.34 -34.72 21.75
C LEU A 157 4.55 -34.36 20.86
N PRO A 158 5.15 -35.35 20.18
CA PRO A 158 6.28 -35.12 19.29
C PRO A 158 5.90 -34.18 18.14
N ALA A 159 6.87 -33.39 17.65
CA ALA A 159 6.69 -32.36 16.63
C ALA A 159 6.16 -32.88 15.26
N THR A 160 6.03 -34.19 15.09
CA THR A 160 5.36 -34.82 13.94
C THR A 160 3.83 -34.75 14.03
N LEU A 161 3.27 -34.62 15.24
CA LEU A 161 1.82 -34.49 15.49
C LEU A 161 1.30 -33.05 15.32
N THR A 162 2.20 -32.09 15.25
CA THR A 162 1.92 -30.70 14.85
C THR A 162 1.24 -30.61 13.49
N GLN A 163 1.37 -31.64 12.65
CA GLN A 163 0.69 -31.74 11.36
C GLN A 163 -0.84 -31.92 11.51
N GLY A 164 -1.30 -32.55 12.59
CA GLY A 164 -2.73 -32.66 12.94
C GLY A 164 -3.29 -31.38 13.56
N ILE A 165 -2.48 -30.65 14.34
CA ILE A 165 -2.84 -29.30 14.80
C ILE A 165 -2.90 -28.34 13.62
N LYS A 166 -1.98 -28.48 12.66
CA LYS A 166 -1.96 -27.69 11.42
C LYS A 166 -3.23 -27.93 10.61
N SER A 167 -3.66 -29.18 10.40
CA SER A 167 -4.90 -29.48 9.67
C SER A 167 -6.15 -29.00 10.42
N PHE A 168 -6.17 -29.00 11.76
CA PHE A 168 -7.27 -28.43 12.54
C PHE A 168 -7.32 -26.90 12.44
N LEU A 169 -6.15 -26.24 12.43
CA LEU A 169 -6.04 -24.79 12.22
C LEU A 169 -6.45 -24.39 10.79
N GLU A 170 -6.01 -25.17 9.79
CA GLU A 170 -6.37 -25.00 8.37
C GLU A 170 -7.87 -25.23 8.15
N ALA A 171 -8.48 -26.22 8.83
CA ALA A 171 -9.93 -26.43 8.81
C ALA A 171 -10.69 -25.27 9.47
N GLY A 172 -10.18 -24.74 10.59
CA GLY A 172 -10.70 -23.54 11.24
C GLY A 172 -10.62 -22.30 10.36
N GLN A 173 -9.53 -22.14 9.60
CA GLN A 173 -9.38 -21.08 8.60
C GLN A 173 -10.34 -21.26 7.42
N ALA A 174 -10.48 -22.47 6.89
CA ALA A 174 -11.39 -22.76 5.78
C ALA A 174 -12.85 -22.48 6.16
N ALA A 175 -13.26 -22.85 7.37
CA ALA A 175 -14.58 -22.54 7.90
C ALA A 175 -14.77 -21.02 8.07
N ALA A 176 -13.78 -20.30 8.59
CA ALA A 176 -13.82 -18.84 8.70
C ALA A 176 -13.92 -18.14 7.33
N LEU A 177 -13.22 -18.64 6.32
CA LEU A 177 -13.28 -18.12 4.94
C LEU A 177 -14.61 -18.42 4.26
N GLN A 178 -15.21 -19.60 4.47
CA GLN A 178 -16.56 -19.90 3.97
C GLN A 178 -17.62 -18.99 4.60
N MET A 179 -17.47 -18.62 5.88
CA MET A 179 -18.36 -17.63 6.52
C MET A 179 -18.23 -16.23 5.90
N ILE A 180 -17.03 -15.81 5.47
CA ILE A 180 -16.82 -14.53 4.80
C ILE A 180 -17.45 -14.51 3.40
N HIS A 181 -17.28 -15.59 2.62
CA HIS A 181 -17.79 -15.68 1.24
C HIS A 181 -19.32 -15.83 1.16
N SER A 182 -19.95 -16.41 2.18
CA SER A 182 -21.41 -16.58 2.21
C SER A 182 -22.18 -15.29 2.49
N GLY A 183 -21.50 -14.14 2.64
CA GLY A 183 -22.13 -12.83 2.90
C GLY A 183 -22.88 -12.73 4.23
N LYS A 184 -22.91 -13.83 5.00
CA LYS A 184 -23.44 -13.87 6.35
C LYS A 184 -22.41 -13.22 7.25
N GLN A 185 -22.57 -11.91 7.45
CA GLN A 185 -22.01 -11.22 8.60
C GLN A 185 -22.30 -12.08 9.84
N PRO A 186 -21.28 -12.67 10.48
CA PRO A 186 -21.54 -13.34 11.74
C PRO A 186 -22.02 -12.23 12.67
N ARG A 187 -23.22 -12.39 13.25
CA ARG A 187 -23.75 -11.43 14.25
C ARG A 187 -22.75 -11.20 15.40
N ARG A 188 -21.74 -12.06 15.53
CA ARG A 188 -20.48 -11.86 16.22
C ARG A 188 -19.35 -12.51 15.42
N ILE A 189 -18.52 -11.73 14.72
CA ILE A 189 -17.14 -12.18 14.49
C ILE A 189 -16.57 -12.38 15.91
N PRO A 190 -15.97 -13.51 16.30
CA PRO A 190 -15.31 -13.61 17.59
C PRO A 190 -14.03 -12.79 17.54
N TYR A 191 -14.16 -11.46 17.59
CA TYR A 191 -13.19 -10.64 18.31
C TYR A 191 -13.36 -11.02 19.77
N LEU A 192 -12.49 -11.89 20.29
CA LEU A 192 -12.38 -12.05 21.73
C LEU A 192 -11.73 -10.79 22.28
N LEU A 193 -12.60 -9.85 22.66
CA LEU A 193 -12.24 -8.64 23.37
C LEU A 193 -11.97 -9.04 24.81
N VAL A 194 -10.79 -9.62 25.05
CA VAL A 194 -10.33 -9.93 26.40
C VAL A 194 -9.68 -8.67 26.94
N ASP A 195 -10.29 -8.09 27.98
CA ASP A 195 -9.78 -6.96 28.75
C ASP A 195 -9.04 -5.93 27.91
N SER A 196 -9.79 -5.22 27.05
CA SER A 196 -9.34 -4.00 26.39
C SER A 196 -8.54 -4.11 25.09
N HIS A 197 -8.36 -5.30 24.53
CA HIS A 197 -7.63 -5.48 23.27
C HIS A 197 -8.44 -6.22 22.21
N VAL A 198 -8.43 -5.68 20.99
CA VAL A 198 -8.96 -6.38 19.81
C VAL A 198 -7.83 -7.28 19.30
N VAL A 199 -7.99 -8.59 19.45
CA VAL A 199 -7.10 -9.57 18.82
C VAL A 199 -7.66 -9.89 17.45
N LEU A 200 -7.01 -9.39 16.39
CA LEU A 200 -7.31 -9.80 15.03
C LEU A 200 -6.65 -11.17 14.80
N LEU A 201 -7.46 -12.21 14.62
CA LEU A 201 -7.00 -13.51 14.10
C LEU A 201 -6.61 -13.34 12.61
N PHE A 202 -5.43 -12.79 12.34
CA PHE A 202 -4.83 -12.85 11.01
C PHE A 202 -3.99 -14.13 10.90
N CYS A 203 -4.55 -15.16 10.26
CA CYS A 203 -3.74 -16.04 9.44
C CYS A 203 -4.14 -15.78 7.99
N LYS A 204 -3.33 -14.97 7.29
CA LYS A 204 -3.43 -14.80 5.83
C LYS A 204 -2.08 -15.19 5.25
N GLU A 205 -1.99 -16.41 4.72
CA GLU A 205 -0.90 -16.80 3.82
C GLU A 205 -1.06 -16.00 2.52
N TYR A 206 0.00 -15.32 2.10
CA TYR A 206 0.14 -14.85 0.73
C TYR A 206 0.58 -16.04 -0.12
N SER A 207 -0.34 -16.62 -0.90
CA SER A 207 0.03 -17.44 -2.05
C SER A 207 -0.19 -16.62 -3.32
N THR A 208 0.91 -16.22 -3.94
CA THR A 208 0.93 -15.64 -5.29
C THR A 208 0.62 -16.73 -6.31
N GLY A 209 -0.46 -16.54 -7.08
CA GLY A 209 -0.83 -17.47 -8.14
C GLY A 209 -2.07 -17.03 -8.92
N CYS A 210 -2.09 -15.78 -9.42
CA CYS A 210 -3.04 -15.38 -10.44
C CYS A 210 -2.55 -15.87 -11.81
N THR A 211 -3.13 -16.94 -12.34
CA THR A 211 -3.20 -17.16 -13.78
C THR A 211 -4.53 -16.60 -14.28
N VAL A 212 -4.43 -15.54 -15.06
CA VAL A 212 -5.51 -14.91 -15.81
C VAL A 212 -5.89 -15.83 -16.98
N SER A 213 -7.15 -16.25 -17.05
CA SER A 213 -7.77 -16.72 -18.29
C SER A 213 -8.99 -15.83 -18.60
N ALA A 214 -9.02 -15.35 -19.84
CA ALA A 214 -9.88 -14.30 -20.38
C ALA A 214 -11.38 -14.68 -20.47
N PRO A 215 -12.30 -13.69 -20.56
CA PRO A 215 -13.71 -13.95 -20.81
C PRO A 215 -14.00 -14.07 -22.31
N GLY A 216 -14.43 -15.26 -22.74
CA GLY A 216 -15.13 -15.46 -24.00
C GLY A 216 -16.64 -15.27 -23.79
N GLY A 217 -17.24 -14.37 -24.58
CA GLY A 217 -18.67 -14.07 -24.52
C GLY A 217 -19.55 -15.03 -25.31
N ALA A 218 -20.80 -15.14 -24.87
CA ALA A 218 -22.02 -15.20 -25.70
C ALA A 218 -23.26 -15.05 -24.75
N PRO A 219 -24.36 -14.42 -25.19
CA PRO A 219 -25.50 -14.07 -24.34
C PRO A 219 -26.58 -15.17 -24.35
N PRO A 220 -27.52 -15.15 -23.39
CA PRO A 220 -28.85 -15.66 -23.61
C PRO A 220 -29.91 -14.55 -23.64
N GLU A 221 -30.82 -14.75 -24.58
CA GLU A 221 -31.98 -13.96 -24.94
C GLU A 221 -33.06 -13.91 -23.85
N SER A 222 -33.88 -12.86 -23.96
CA SER A 222 -35.31 -12.76 -23.66
C SER A 222 -35.85 -13.16 -22.29
N GLY A 223 -36.54 -12.20 -21.66
CA GLY A 223 -37.49 -12.47 -20.59
C GLY A 223 -38.05 -11.18 -20.02
N ASP A 224 -39.10 -10.66 -20.66
CA ASP A 224 -40.05 -9.71 -20.08
C ASP A 224 -40.45 -10.11 -18.66
N ASP A 225 -40.47 -9.16 -17.71
CA ASP A 225 -41.70 -8.77 -17.03
C ASP A 225 -41.51 -7.72 -15.93
N CYS A 226 -42.43 -6.75 -15.97
CA CYS A 226 -43.08 -6.05 -14.87
C CYS A 226 -42.27 -5.35 -13.75
N LEU A 227 -42.31 -4.01 -13.83
CA LEU A 227 -42.83 -3.08 -12.81
C LEU A 227 -42.94 -3.59 -11.36
N GLN A 228 -42.35 -2.85 -10.41
CA GLN A 228 -43.11 -2.06 -9.43
C GLN A 228 -42.19 -1.29 -8.44
N TRP A 229 -42.39 0.03 -8.44
CA TRP A 229 -42.02 1.11 -7.49
C TRP A 229 -40.57 1.34 -7.10
#